data_AF-A0A058Z5G9-F1
#
_entry.id   AF-A0A058Z5G9-F1
#
_cell.length_a   1.000
_cell.length_b   1.000
_cell.length_c   1.000
_cell.angle_alpha   90.00
_cell.angle_beta   90.00
_cell.angle_gamma   90.00
#
_symmetry.space_group_name_H-M   'P 1'
#
loop_
_entity.id
_entity.type
_entity.pdbx_description
1 polymer ?
#
loop_
_entity_poly.entity_id
_entity_poly.type
_entity_poly.pdbx_seq_one_letter_code
_entity_poly.pdbx_strand_id
1 'polypeptide(L)'
;MTAPLDAPATADTTTTTDACFKPKAAPGFYQRLPKVELHAHLNGSISAHEISILLRRRPPPDADRLQLLAKLGITPGAGAEGASDEETAEARLWGPAGALERGLSRYLSLGGLSLEAFFPIFGSVVYSATSTLAGVFDATALVIEAFYEDGVRYLELRTTPRVLSTSQLNVHAQGRDLADAQRIAGRTLYLNTVIEAMEATCASLAATHGPNHDDGLPPITVRLIVCLDRRHSPEEGLEIVDIAAGLARAHPGAVVGVDLCGPPTVSQYDQFRPAFRRAKHLGLAVTLHAAEIPERADVETNIMLDDGVDRLGHGTYMGPATCERALRERVPLELCVSSNCLCGTIPSEAEHHFGYWHFHVSERRRHPHHTDLPGPAAAALRGEDGHHPVALCTDDRGVFGAELSYEYRLVGQAFDLSEEQLTELSRRAAWACFIGGRCAGAWAEGVADRTPALHADDPALPEHLKADCPGSDDSDSAAEANRRRATEWLAQWDHAINCFINREKALK
;
A
#
# COMPACT_ATOMS: atom_id res chain seq x y z
N MET A 1 13.44 -60.86 -2.64
CA MET A 1 12.72 -60.85 -1.34
C MET A 1 13.31 -59.70 -0.53
N THR A 2 12.65 -58.56 -0.56
CA THR A 2 13.01 -57.34 0.17
C THR A 2 11.71 -56.79 0.73
N ALA A 3 11.59 -56.77 2.06
CA ALA A 3 10.43 -56.29 2.78
C ALA A 3 10.34 -54.75 2.69
N PRO A 4 9.13 -54.14 2.70
CA PRO A 4 8.96 -52.70 2.64
C PRO A 4 9.14 -52.04 4.02
N LEU A 5 9.67 -50.82 3.97
CA LEU A 5 9.89 -49.89 5.08
C LEU A 5 8.56 -49.32 5.61
N ASP A 6 8.46 -49.21 6.93
CA ASP A 6 7.33 -48.63 7.67
C ASP A 6 7.12 -47.14 7.35
N ALA A 7 5.84 -46.76 7.25
CA ALA A 7 5.39 -45.37 7.08
C ALA A 7 5.37 -44.61 8.42
N PRO A 8 5.67 -43.30 8.43
CA PRO A 8 5.61 -42.50 9.66
C PRO A 8 4.16 -42.18 10.08
N ALA A 9 3.97 -42.08 11.38
CA ALA A 9 2.71 -41.90 12.08
C ALA A 9 1.90 -40.66 11.62
N THR A 10 0.60 -40.83 11.52
CA THR A 10 -0.41 -39.81 11.21
C THR A 10 -0.47 -38.75 12.31
N ALA A 11 -0.26 -37.49 11.94
CA ALA A 11 -0.51 -36.34 12.79
C ALA A 11 -2.01 -36.19 13.08
N ASP A 12 -2.31 -35.90 14.33
CA ASP A 12 -3.64 -35.74 14.91
C ASP A 12 -4.36 -34.53 14.29
N THR A 13 -5.37 -34.78 13.45
CA THR A 13 -6.21 -33.75 12.82
C THR A 13 -7.44 -33.49 13.69
N THR A 14 -7.27 -32.71 14.75
CA THR A 14 -8.37 -32.02 15.42
C THR A 14 -8.12 -30.51 15.32
N THR A 15 -8.33 -29.96 14.13
CA THR A 15 -8.42 -28.51 13.92
C THR A 15 -9.82 -28.03 14.27
N THR A 16 -9.88 -27.18 15.28
CA THR A 16 -11.03 -26.43 15.75
C THR A 16 -11.67 -25.59 14.63
N THR A 17 -12.99 -25.64 14.58
CA THR A 17 -13.89 -25.07 13.55
C THR A 17 -14.18 -23.57 13.72
N ASP A 18 -13.37 -22.82 14.46
CA ASP A 18 -13.68 -21.43 14.87
C ASP A 18 -12.99 -20.33 14.03
N ALA A 19 -12.38 -20.68 12.90
CA ALA A 19 -11.62 -19.74 12.08
C ALA A 19 -12.49 -19.03 11.05
N CYS A 20 -13.29 -18.03 11.48
CA CYS A 20 -13.49 -16.88 10.60
C CYS A 20 -12.09 -16.32 10.27
N PHE A 21 -11.77 -16.03 9.01
CA PHE A 21 -10.45 -15.55 8.59
C PHE A 21 -10.21 -14.17 9.21
N LYS A 22 -9.75 -14.16 10.46
CA LYS A 22 -9.23 -12.97 11.10
C LYS A 22 -7.91 -12.64 10.42
N PRO A 23 -7.67 -11.36 10.08
CA PRO A 23 -6.35 -10.93 9.63
C PRO A 23 -5.28 -11.49 10.55
N LYS A 24 -4.18 -11.97 9.96
CA LYS A 24 -3.01 -12.37 10.75
C LYS A 24 -2.46 -11.09 11.37
N ALA A 25 -2.74 -10.88 12.64
CA ALA A 25 -2.13 -9.86 13.49
C ALA A 25 -1.10 -10.52 14.40
N ALA A 26 -0.03 -9.81 14.74
CA ALA A 26 0.96 -10.30 15.70
C ALA A 26 0.72 -9.66 17.08
N PRO A 27 0.43 -10.44 18.14
CA PRO A 27 0.14 -9.87 19.46
C PRO A 27 1.40 -9.35 20.14
N GLY A 28 1.21 -8.56 21.19
CA GLY A 28 2.30 -8.15 22.09
C GLY A 28 3.13 -7.00 21.51
N PHE A 29 4.45 -7.18 21.48
CA PHE A 29 5.41 -6.18 21.01
C PHE A 29 5.06 -5.62 19.62
N TYR A 30 4.77 -6.50 18.66
CA TYR A 30 4.54 -6.12 17.26
C TYR A 30 3.34 -5.19 17.07
N GLN A 31 2.24 -5.45 17.79
CA GLN A 31 1.04 -4.61 17.74
C GLN A 31 1.28 -3.24 18.40
N ARG A 32 2.02 -3.20 19.53
CA ARG A 32 2.30 -1.95 20.26
C ARG A 32 3.37 -1.08 19.60
N LEU A 33 4.26 -1.66 18.79
CA LEU A 33 5.30 -0.93 18.08
C LEU A 33 4.66 0.17 17.22
N PRO A 34 5.02 1.46 17.39
CA PRO A 34 4.60 2.51 16.46
C PRO A 34 5.15 2.18 15.08
N LYS A 35 4.30 2.20 14.04
CA LYS A 35 4.70 1.85 12.67
C LYS A 35 4.26 2.91 11.66
N VAL A 36 4.98 2.99 10.55
CA VAL A 36 4.55 3.71 9.34
C VAL A 36 4.13 2.70 8.27
N GLU A 37 3.02 2.94 7.59
CA GLU A 37 2.55 2.19 6.43
C GLU A 37 2.64 3.09 5.20
N LEU A 38 3.41 2.67 4.19
CA LEU A 38 3.70 3.47 3.01
C LEU A 38 3.18 2.85 1.72
N HIS A 39 2.69 1.60 1.75
CA HIS A 39 2.18 0.89 0.58
C HIS A 39 0.97 0.06 0.98
N ALA A 40 -0.19 0.73 1.03
CA ALA A 40 -1.48 0.10 1.31
C ALA A 40 -2.55 0.58 0.32
N HIS A 41 -3.02 -0.31 -0.56
CA HIS A 41 -4.10 0.01 -1.50
C HIS A 41 -5.45 -0.03 -0.79
N LEU A 42 -6.23 1.05 -0.86
CA LEU A 42 -7.51 1.18 -0.17
C LEU A 42 -8.43 -0.02 -0.45
N ASN A 43 -8.64 -0.36 -1.72
CA ASN A 43 -9.57 -1.43 -2.09
C ASN A 43 -9.04 -2.81 -1.68
N GLY A 44 -7.73 -3.05 -1.72
CA GLY A 44 -7.16 -4.34 -1.31
C GLY A 44 -6.94 -4.44 0.20
N SER A 45 -7.02 -3.32 0.91
CA SER A 45 -6.96 -3.26 2.37
C SER A 45 -8.29 -3.58 3.04
N ILE A 46 -9.39 -3.74 2.29
CA ILE A 46 -10.71 -4.09 2.86
C ILE A 46 -10.75 -5.59 3.13
N SER A 47 -10.78 -5.98 4.41
CA SER A 47 -10.85 -7.39 4.81
C SER A 47 -12.21 -8.02 4.48
N ALA A 48 -12.27 -9.35 4.45
CA ALA A 48 -13.56 -10.07 4.30
C ALA A 48 -14.58 -9.67 5.38
N HIS A 49 -14.10 -9.41 6.59
CA HIS A 49 -14.93 -8.94 7.69
C HIS A 49 -15.50 -7.54 7.40
N GLU A 50 -14.66 -6.60 6.98
CA GLU A 50 -15.08 -5.23 6.63
C GLU A 50 -16.02 -5.21 5.43
N ILE A 51 -15.77 -6.03 4.39
CA ILE A 51 -16.70 -6.23 3.28
C ILE A 51 -18.07 -6.65 3.81
N SER A 52 -18.12 -7.56 4.78
CA SER A 52 -19.39 -7.99 5.39
C SER A 52 -20.11 -6.86 6.15
N ILE A 53 -19.37 -5.93 6.76
CA ILE A 53 -19.93 -4.73 7.42
C ILE A 53 -20.51 -3.79 6.37
N LEU A 54 -19.75 -3.51 5.30
CA LEU A 54 -20.16 -2.63 4.20
C LEU A 54 -21.44 -3.13 3.53
N LEU A 55 -21.50 -4.43 3.22
CA LEU A 55 -22.67 -5.06 2.61
C LEU A 55 -23.88 -5.16 3.56
N ARG A 56 -23.67 -5.15 4.88
CA ARG A 56 -24.75 -5.06 5.88
C ARG A 56 -25.32 -3.65 5.98
N ARG A 57 -24.46 -2.64 5.90
CA ARG A 57 -24.87 -1.21 5.90
C ARG A 57 -25.57 -0.82 4.60
N ARG A 58 -25.36 -1.57 3.52
CA ARG A 58 -25.96 -1.33 2.20
C ARG A 58 -26.45 -2.63 1.57
N PRO A 59 -27.74 -2.96 1.63
CA PRO A 59 -28.24 -4.11 0.88
C PRO A 59 -28.06 -3.86 -0.62
N PRO A 60 -27.27 -4.68 -1.36
CA PRO A 60 -27.38 -4.69 -2.81
C PRO A 60 -28.78 -5.18 -3.22
N PRO A 61 -29.27 -4.89 -4.43
CA PRO A 61 -30.43 -5.59 -4.97
C PRO A 61 -30.24 -7.10 -4.86
N ASP A 62 -31.28 -7.86 -4.54
CA ASP A 62 -31.18 -9.31 -4.30
C ASP A 62 -30.48 -10.08 -5.43
N ALA A 63 -30.61 -9.61 -6.68
CA ALA A 63 -29.98 -10.20 -7.85
C ALA A 63 -28.45 -10.11 -7.85
N ASP A 64 -27.89 -8.98 -7.41
CA ASP A 64 -26.43 -8.78 -7.35
C ASP A 64 -25.82 -9.62 -6.23
N ARG A 65 -26.55 -9.79 -5.13
CA ARG A 65 -26.15 -10.67 -4.03
C ARG A 65 -26.15 -12.15 -4.44
N LEU A 66 -27.18 -12.58 -5.16
CA LEU A 66 -27.26 -13.96 -5.67
C LEU A 66 -26.18 -14.26 -6.72
N GLN A 67 -25.87 -13.30 -7.61
CA GLN A 67 -24.76 -13.43 -8.54
C GLN A 67 -23.40 -13.44 -7.83
N LEU A 68 -23.22 -12.61 -6.80
CA LEU A 68 -21.99 -12.57 -6.01
C LEU A 68 -21.77 -13.89 -5.28
N LEU A 69 -22.80 -14.39 -4.59
CA LEU A 69 -22.78 -15.70 -3.93
C LEU A 69 -22.50 -16.82 -4.94
N ALA A 70 -23.16 -16.82 -6.10
CA ALA A 70 -22.91 -17.80 -7.16
C ALA A 70 -21.48 -17.75 -7.73
N LYS A 71 -20.91 -16.55 -7.95
CA LYS A 71 -19.52 -16.36 -8.40
C LYS A 71 -18.49 -16.84 -7.37
N LEU A 72 -18.83 -16.75 -6.08
CA LEU A 72 -18.03 -17.24 -4.97
C LEU A 72 -18.23 -18.74 -4.69
N GLY A 73 -19.05 -19.44 -5.49
CA GLY A 73 -19.40 -20.84 -5.26
C GLY A 73 -20.29 -21.08 -4.03
N ILE A 74 -20.91 -20.03 -3.49
CA ILE A 74 -21.82 -20.08 -2.34
C ILE A 74 -23.25 -20.22 -2.88
N THR A 75 -23.81 -21.43 -2.87
CA THR A 75 -25.22 -21.62 -3.22
C THR A 75 -26.12 -21.21 -2.06
N PRO A 76 -27.11 -20.32 -2.25
CA PRO A 76 -28.15 -20.10 -1.24
C PRO A 76 -28.96 -21.39 -1.08
N GLY A 77 -28.76 -22.11 0.03
CA GLY A 77 -29.63 -23.21 0.42
C GLY A 77 -29.33 -24.59 -0.18
N ALA A 78 -28.08 -25.05 -0.14
CA ALA A 78 -27.79 -26.49 -0.17
C ALA A 78 -27.11 -26.89 1.15
N GLY A 79 -27.92 -27.05 2.19
CA GLY A 79 -27.47 -27.48 3.50
C GLY A 79 -28.66 -28.03 4.29
N ALA A 80 -29.16 -29.19 3.88
CA ALA A 80 -30.03 -30.00 4.75
C ALA A 80 -30.02 -31.50 4.42
N GLU A 81 -29.02 -32.04 3.71
CA GLU A 81 -28.81 -33.49 3.66
C GLU A 81 -27.31 -33.77 3.77
N GLY A 82 -26.84 -34.02 5.00
CA GLY A 82 -25.49 -34.56 5.28
C GLY A 82 -24.55 -33.73 6.15
N ALA A 83 -24.91 -32.49 6.53
CA ALA A 83 -24.12 -31.69 7.46
C ALA A 83 -24.32 -32.17 8.91
N SER A 84 -23.27 -32.18 9.73
CA SER A 84 -23.38 -32.56 11.14
C SER A 84 -24.24 -31.57 11.93
N ASP A 85 -24.80 -32.00 13.06
CA ASP A 85 -25.71 -31.20 13.89
C ASP A 85 -25.08 -29.86 14.38
N GLU A 86 -23.75 -29.76 14.43
CA GLU A 86 -23.03 -28.51 14.74
C GLU A 86 -23.04 -27.51 13.57
N GLU A 87 -22.81 -27.95 12.33
CA GLU A 87 -22.84 -27.08 11.14
C GLU A 87 -24.25 -26.50 10.89
N THR A 88 -25.30 -27.25 11.24
CA THR A 88 -26.69 -26.81 11.10
C THR A 88 -27.14 -25.88 12.23
N ALA A 89 -26.56 -25.99 13.43
CA ALA A 89 -26.81 -25.08 14.54
C ALA A 89 -26.12 -23.71 14.32
N GLU A 90 -24.88 -23.70 13.81
CA GLU A 90 -24.16 -22.47 13.47
C GLU A 90 -24.73 -21.75 12.24
N ALA A 91 -25.18 -22.49 11.21
CA ALA A 91 -25.87 -21.89 10.07
C ALA A 91 -27.17 -21.17 10.48
N ARG A 92 -27.85 -21.63 11.54
CA ARG A 92 -29.05 -21.01 12.10
C ARG A 92 -28.75 -19.80 13.00
N LEU A 93 -27.61 -19.76 13.69
CA LEU A 93 -27.22 -18.65 14.56
C LEU A 93 -26.83 -17.38 13.79
N TRP A 94 -26.19 -17.52 12.62
CA TRP A 94 -25.48 -16.41 11.96
C TRP A 94 -26.17 -15.82 10.70
N GLY A 95 -27.25 -16.44 10.23
CA GLY A 95 -28.02 -15.97 9.08
C GLY A 95 -27.23 -15.81 7.76
N PRO A 96 -27.80 -15.12 6.75
CA PRO A 96 -27.15 -14.92 5.44
C PRO A 96 -25.84 -14.12 5.47
N ALA A 97 -25.56 -13.41 6.57
CA ALA A 97 -24.36 -12.60 6.73
C ALA A 97 -23.13 -13.45 7.11
N GLY A 98 -23.28 -14.38 8.07
CA GLY A 98 -22.17 -15.29 8.42
C GLY A 98 -21.81 -16.27 7.30
N ALA A 99 -22.78 -16.66 6.47
CA ALA A 99 -22.51 -17.48 5.28
C ALA A 99 -21.66 -16.75 4.23
N LEU A 100 -21.90 -15.45 4.04
CA LEU A 100 -21.12 -14.61 3.13
C LEU A 100 -19.70 -14.39 3.66
N GLU A 101 -19.56 -14.07 4.95
CA GLU A 101 -18.25 -13.87 5.59
C GLU A 101 -17.38 -15.14 5.54
N ARG A 102 -17.95 -16.30 5.85
CA ARG A 102 -17.27 -17.60 5.72
C ARG A 102 -16.95 -17.96 4.28
N GLY A 103 -17.86 -17.69 3.34
CA GLY A 103 -17.64 -17.97 1.93
C GLY A 103 -16.57 -17.07 1.30
N LEU A 104 -16.52 -15.80 1.67
CA LEU A 104 -15.44 -14.87 1.29
C LEU A 104 -14.11 -15.28 1.91
N SER A 105 -14.10 -15.57 3.21
CA SER A 105 -12.93 -16.10 3.92
C SER A 105 -12.39 -17.36 3.25
N ARG A 106 -13.28 -18.28 2.87
CA ARG A 106 -12.94 -19.51 2.16
C ARG A 106 -12.39 -19.22 0.77
N TYR A 107 -13.02 -18.33 0.00
CA TYR A 107 -12.57 -17.93 -1.32
C TYR A 107 -11.16 -17.31 -1.30
N LEU A 108 -10.90 -16.42 -0.34
CA LEU A 108 -9.56 -15.83 -0.13
C LEU A 108 -8.54 -16.88 0.34
N SER A 109 -8.96 -17.89 1.12
CA SER A 109 -8.07 -18.96 1.60
C SER A 109 -7.77 -20.08 0.58
N LEU A 110 -8.61 -20.27 -0.44
CA LEU A 110 -8.50 -21.38 -1.40
C LEU A 110 -7.58 -21.09 -2.59
N GLY A 111 -7.06 -19.86 -2.72
CA GLY A 111 -6.14 -19.49 -3.80
C GLY A 111 -4.69 -19.47 -3.33
N GLY A 112 -3.82 -20.27 -3.94
CA GLY A 112 -2.46 -19.81 -4.16
C GLY A 112 -2.56 -18.56 -5.04
N LEU A 113 -2.44 -17.38 -4.43
CA LEU A 113 -2.73 -16.09 -5.05
C LEU A 113 -1.61 -15.70 -6.04
N SER A 114 -1.45 -16.45 -7.13
CA SER A 114 -0.68 -15.94 -8.27
C SER A 114 -1.23 -14.58 -8.71
N LEU A 115 -0.37 -13.69 -9.24
CA LEU A 115 -0.78 -12.37 -9.74
C LEU A 115 -1.99 -12.44 -10.70
N GLU A 116 -2.13 -13.52 -11.48
CA GLU A 116 -3.26 -13.75 -12.38
C GLU A 116 -4.59 -14.01 -11.65
N ALA A 117 -4.56 -14.66 -10.48
CA ALA A 117 -5.74 -14.94 -9.65
C ALA A 117 -6.12 -13.77 -8.73
N PHE A 118 -5.20 -12.82 -8.50
CA PHE A 118 -5.37 -11.67 -7.63
C PHE A 118 -6.34 -10.61 -8.20
N PHE A 119 -6.14 -10.15 -9.44
CA PHE A 119 -6.94 -9.06 -10.02
C PHE A 119 -8.46 -9.31 -10.16
N PRO A 120 -8.94 -10.55 -10.41
CA PRO A 120 -10.38 -10.83 -10.44
C PRO A 120 -11.13 -10.57 -9.11
N ILE A 121 -10.46 -10.66 -7.95
CA ILE A 121 -11.06 -10.45 -6.61
C ILE A 121 -11.67 -9.04 -6.51
N PHE A 122 -10.97 -8.05 -7.06
CA PHE A 122 -11.40 -6.66 -7.08
C PHE A 122 -12.68 -6.48 -7.89
N GLY A 123 -12.75 -7.13 -9.06
CA GLY A 123 -13.82 -6.97 -10.05
C GLY A 123 -15.20 -7.44 -9.60
N SER A 124 -15.30 -8.36 -8.64
CA SER A 124 -16.58 -8.97 -8.23
C SER A 124 -17.09 -8.53 -6.86
N VAL A 125 -16.23 -8.49 -5.83
CA VAL A 125 -16.69 -8.30 -4.44
C VAL A 125 -16.34 -6.90 -3.93
N VAL A 126 -15.06 -6.54 -4.00
CA VAL A 126 -14.53 -5.30 -3.42
C VAL A 126 -15.15 -4.08 -4.10
N TYR A 127 -15.17 -4.06 -5.44
CA TYR A 127 -15.77 -2.95 -6.18
C TYR A 127 -17.29 -2.88 -6.03
N SER A 128 -17.96 -3.99 -5.71
CA SER A 128 -19.39 -3.97 -5.38
C SER A 128 -19.62 -3.25 -4.04
N ALA A 129 -18.83 -3.57 -3.01
CA ALA A 129 -18.90 -2.92 -1.69
C ALA A 129 -18.56 -1.41 -1.76
N THR A 130 -17.67 -1.01 -2.66
CA THR A 130 -17.25 0.38 -2.86
C THR A 130 -17.82 1.03 -4.12
N SER A 131 -18.98 0.56 -4.60
CA SER A 131 -19.63 1.04 -5.84
C SER A 131 -20.30 2.41 -5.71
N THR A 132 -20.40 2.94 -4.50
CA THR A 132 -21.07 4.21 -4.18
C THR A 132 -20.15 5.09 -3.34
N LEU A 133 -20.31 6.42 -3.39
CA LEU A 133 -19.46 7.36 -2.65
C LEU A 133 -19.47 7.05 -1.15
N ALA A 134 -20.64 6.88 -0.56
CA ALA A 134 -20.67 6.60 0.86
C ALA A 134 -20.11 5.18 1.19
N GLY A 135 -20.08 4.24 0.24
CA GLY A 135 -19.38 2.95 0.42
C GLY A 135 -17.86 3.12 0.38
N VAL A 136 -17.36 4.05 -0.44
CA VAL A 136 -15.96 4.48 -0.43
C VAL A 136 -15.61 5.18 0.89
N PHE A 137 -16.48 6.04 1.39
CA PHE A 137 -16.31 6.70 2.69
C PHE A 137 -16.22 5.67 3.82
N ASP A 138 -17.22 4.78 3.92
CA ASP A 138 -17.28 3.74 4.94
C ASP A 138 -16.05 2.81 4.88
N ALA A 139 -15.64 2.40 3.67
CA ALA A 139 -14.46 1.55 3.48
C ALA A 139 -13.17 2.26 3.90
N THR A 140 -13.02 3.54 3.55
CA THR A 140 -11.84 4.34 3.91
C THR A 140 -11.72 4.47 5.42
N ALA A 141 -12.83 4.75 6.12
CA ALA A 141 -12.85 4.85 7.57
C ALA A 141 -12.45 3.52 8.24
N LEU A 142 -13.06 2.41 7.82
CA LEU A 142 -12.76 1.08 8.36
C LEU A 142 -11.29 0.68 8.17
N VAL A 143 -10.70 0.97 6.99
CA VAL A 143 -9.29 0.67 6.72
C VAL A 143 -8.36 1.49 7.62
N ILE A 144 -8.64 2.78 7.81
CA ILE A 144 -7.85 3.64 8.70
C ILE A 144 -7.94 3.18 10.16
N GLU A 145 -9.14 2.84 10.63
CA GLU A 145 -9.36 2.29 11.97
C GLU A 145 -8.58 0.99 12.18
N ALA A 146 -8.60 0.07 11.20
CA ALA A 146 -7.86 -1.18 11.28
C ALA A 146 -6.34 -0.96 11.38
N PHE A 147 -5.78 -0.07 10.57
CA PHE A 147 -4.34 0.26 10.66
C PHE A 147 -3.99 0.91 12.00
N TYR A 148 -4.84 1.79 12.52
CA TYR A 148 -4.64 2.39 13.84
C TYR A 148 -4.68 1.33 14.96
N GLU A 149 -5.63 0.41 14.92
CA GLU A 149 -5.73 -0.72 15.87
C GLU A 149 -4.52 -1.67 15.80
N ASP A 150 -3.85 -1.73 14.66
CA ASP A 150 -2.60 -2.46 14.47
C ASP A 150 -1.36 -1.65 14.90
N GLY A 151 -1.52 -0.44 15.44
CA GLY A 151 -0.42 0.40 15.95
C GLY A 151 0.28 1.23 14.87
N VAL A 152 -0.33 1.40 13.69
CA VAL A 152 0.14 2.35 12.68
C VAL A 152 -0.16 3.77 13.14
N ARG A 153 0.86 4.63 13.11
CA ARG A 153 0.77 6.04 13.51
C ARG A 153 0.89 7.00 12.32
N TYR A 154 1.37 6.50 11.18
CA TYR A 154 1.43 7.23 9.92
C TYR A 154 1.07 6.31 8.75
N LEU A 155 0.12 6.71 7.92
CA LEU A 155 -0.40 5.93 6.81
C LEU A 155 -0.42 6.76 5.53
N GLU A 156 0.30 6.34 4.51
CA GLU A 156 0.11 6.76 3.12
C GLU A 156 -0.80 5.78 2.41
N LEU A 157 -2.10 6.06 2.45
CA LEU A 157 -3.14 5.26 1.80
C LEU A 157 -3.15 5.58 0.31
N ARG A 158 -3.15 4.56 -0.55
CA ARG A 158 -3.14 4.74 -2.00
C ARG A 158 -4.41 4.20 -2.66
N THR A 159 -4.91 4.89 -3.68
CA THR A 159 -6.13 4.45 -4.38
C THR A 159 -6.21 4.96 -5.81
N THR A 160 -6.79 4.12 -6.67
CA THR A 160 -7.10 4.47 -8.06
C THR A 160 -8.46 5.16 -8.13
N PRO A 161 -8.55 6.41 -8.64
CA PRO A 161 -9.81 7.14 -8.72
C PRO A 161 -10.74 6.51 -9.76
N ARG A 162 -11.98 6.21 -9.33
CA ARG A 162 -13.01 5.58 -10.18
C ARG A 162 -14.16 6.53 -10.44
N VAL A 163 -14.73 6.45 -11.64
CA VAL A 163 -16.02 7.08 -11.95
C VAL A 163 -17.13 6.15 -11.46
N LEU A 164 -17.74 6.50 -10.32
CA LEU A 164 -18.90 5.78 -9.79
C LEU A 164 -20.17 6.18 -10.55
N SER A 165 -21.25 5.41 -10.47
CA SER A 165 -22.49 5.72 -11.21
C SER A 165 -23.09 7.05 -10.72
N THR A 166 -22.78 8.14 -11.42
CA THR A 166 -23.22 9.48 -11.07
C THR A 166 -24.44 9.86 -11.89
N SER A 167 -25.62 9.43 -11.44
CA SER A 167 -26.89 10.01 -11.89
C SER A 167 -27.09 11.48 -11.44
N GLN A 168 -26.08 12.08 -10.79
CA GLN A 168 -26.17 13.36 -10.08
C GLN A 168 -25.17 14.44 -10.55
N LEU A 169 -24.30 14.17 -11.54
CA LEU A 169 -23.37 15.19 -12.05
C LEU A 169 -24.04 16.05 -13.13
N ASN A 170 -24.46 17.26 -12.76
CA ASN A 170 -24.89 18.28 -13.71
C ASN A 170 -23.65 18.97 -14.32
N VAL A 171 -23.10 18.39 -15.39
CA VAL A 171 -21.99 18.98 -16.14
C VAL A 171 -22.52 19.69 -17.37
N HIS A 172 -22.23 20.98 -17.52
CA HIS A 172 -22.63 21.77 -18.70
C HIS A 172 -21.53 21.73 -19.76
N ALA A 173 -21.55 20.72 -20.64
CA ALA A 173 -20.66 20.59 -21.79
C ALA A 173 -21.35 19.81 -22.93
N GLN A 174 -20.77 19.76 -24.14
CA GLN A 174 -21.31 18.98 -25.26
C GLN A 174 -20.23 18.10 -25.92
N GLY A 175 -20.64 16.94 -26.46
CA GLY A 175 -19.74 16.06 -27.22
C GLY A 175 -18.67 15.37 -26.36
N ARG A 176 -17.45 15.21 -26.90
CA ARG A 176 -16.32 14.59 -26.17
C ARG A 176 -15.94 15.36 -24.90
N ASP A 177 -16.04 16.69 -24.94
CA ASP A 177 -15.78 17.55 -23.77
C ASP A 177 -16.70 17.24 -22.58
N LEU A 178 -17.94 16.78 -22.85
CA LEU A 178 -18.85 16.36 -21.78
C LEU A 178 -18.42 15.05 -21.13
N ALA A 179 -17.97 14.08 -21.92
CA ALA A 179 -17.53 12.79 -21.40
C ALA A 179 -16.26 12.93 -20.55
N ASP A 180 -15.31 13.74 -21.01
CA ASP A 180 -14.09 14.05 -20.25
C ASP A 180 -14.40 14.84 -18.98
N ALA A 181 -15.24 15.87 -19.07
CA ALA A 181 -15.64 16.64 -17.89
C ALA A 181 -16.41 15.80 -16.85
N GLN A 182 -17.28 14.88 -17.28
CA GLN A 182 -17.96 13.93 -16.39
C GLN A 182 -16.99 12.96 -15.73
N ARG A 183 -16.02 12.44 -16.48
CA ARG A 183 -14.98 11.53 -15.99
C ARG A 183 -14.07 12.22 -14.96
N ILE A 184 -13.60 13.44 -15.25
CA ILE A 184 -12.82 14.29 -14.34
C ILE A 184 -13.61 14.57 -13.06
N ALA A 185 -14.87 15.02 -13.19
CA ALA A 185 -15.71 15.34 -12.06
C ALA A 185 -15.99 14.09 -11.19
N GLY A 186 -16.24 12.94 -11.81
CA GLY A 186 -16.44 11.66 -11.11
C GLY A 186 -15.21 11.22 -10.32
N ARG A 187 -14.02 11.26 -10.93
CA ARG A 187 -12.74 10.97 -10.27
C ARG A 187 -12.44 11.94 -9.13
N THR A 188 -12.69 13.23 -9.36
CA THR A 188 -12.50 14.29 -8.35
C THR A 188 -13.44 14.09 -7.16
N LEU A 189 -14.69 13.73 -7.40
CA LEU A 189 -15.67 13.45 -6.36
C LEU A 189 -15.28 12.21 -5.54
N TYR A 190 -14.84 11.14 -6.19
CA TYR A 190 -14.31 9.95 -5.53
C TYR A 190 -13.16 10.30 -4.56
N LEU A 191 -12.16 11.06 -5.03
CA LEU A 191 -11.01 11.41 -4.21
C LEU A 191 -11.35 12.38 -3.07
N ASN A 192 -12.25 13.35 -3.29
CA ASN A 192 -12.74 14.20 -2.20
C ASN A 192 -13.47 13.38 -1.13
N THR A 193 -14.26 12.36 -1.51
CA THR A 193 -14.89 11.47 -0.53
C THR A 193 -13.87 10.67 0.29
N VAL A 194 -12.75 10.25 -0.32
CA VAL A 194 -11.65 9.60 0.40
C VAL A 194 -11.00 10.58 1.38
N ILE A 195 -10.70 11.82 0.94
CA ILE A 195 -10.12 12.86 1.81
C ILE A 195 -11.06 13.19 2.98
N GLU A 196 -12.36 13.37 2.72
CA GLU A 196 -13.36 13.64 3.76
C GLU A 196 -13.43 12.50 4.78
N ALA A 197 -13.40 11.24 4.33
CA ALA A 197 -13.36 10.08 5.21
C ALA A 197 -12.06 10.04 6.04
N MET A 198 -10.91 10.34 5.44
CA MET A 198 -9.62 10.42 6.13
C MET A 198 -9.66 11.45 7.27
N GLU A 199 -10.09 12.68 6.96
CA GLU A 199 -10.15 13.78 7.92
C GLU A 199 -11.15 13.48 9.05
N ALA A 200 -12.35 13.01 8.72
CA ALA A 200 -13.38 12.66 9.69
C ALA A 200 -12.93 11.53 10.63
N THR A 201 -12.28 10.50 10.09
CA THR A 201 -11.80 9.35 10.88
C THR A 201 -10.65 9.76 11.79
N CYS A 202 -9.66 10.51 11.27
CA CYS A 202 -8.55 11.02 12.09
C CYS A 202 -9.06 11.93 13.22
N ALA A 203 -10.02 12.81 12.94
CA ALA A 203 -10.64 13.67 13.95
C ALA A 203 -11.40 12.86 15.01
N SER A 204 -12.13 11.80 14.60
CA SER A 204 -12.86 10.93 15.52
C SER A 204 -11.92 10.14 16.44
N LEU A 205 -10.82 9.60 15.88
CA LEU A 205 -9.79 8.92 16.67
C LEU A 205 -9.11 9.85 17.67
N ALA A 206 -8.78 11.09 17.26
CA ALA A 206 -8.24 12.12 18.14
C ALA A 206 -9.22 12.54 19.24
N ALA A 207 -10.52 12.63 18.95
CA ALA A 207 -11.53 12.91 19.97
C ALA A 207 -11.70 11.76 20.98
N THR A 208 -11.56 10.52 20.52
CA THR A 208 -11.75 9.31 21.35
C THR A 208 -10.53 9.00 22.21
N HIS A 209 -9.32 9.15 21.67
CA HIS A 209 -8.07 8.75 22.33
C HIS A 209 -7.22 9.93 22.83
N GLY A 210 -7.71 11.17 22.63
CA GLY A 210 -6.98 12.40 22.93
C GLY A 210 -6.13 12.88 21.74
N PRO A 211 -5.81 14.19 21.69
CA PRO A 211 -5.13 14.79 20.54
C PRO A 211 -3.68 14.32 20.38
N ASN A 212 -3.07 13.80 21.45
CA ASN A 212 -1.69 13.31 21.47
C ASN A 212 -1.59 12.13 22.43
N HIS A 213 -0.98 11.02 22.01
CA HIS A 213 -0.48 10.02 22.95
C HIS A 213 0.63 10.66 23.81
N ASP A 214 1.15 9.96 24.84
CA ASP A 214 2.26 10.47 25.66
C ASP A 214 3.52 10.88 24.86
N ASP A 215 3.58 10.49 23.59
CA ASP A 215 4.62 10.81 22.62
C ASP A 215 4.38 12.09 21.80
N GLY A 216 3.28 12.83 22.00
CA GLY A 216 3.04 14.10 21.31
C GLY A 216 2.61 13.98 19.85
N LEU A 217 2.43 12.77 19.32
CA LEU A 217 1.89 12.53 17.98
C LEU A 217 0.36 12.28 18.05
N PRO A 218 -0.40 12.64 16.99
CA PRO A 218 -1.80 12.25 16.88
C PRO A 218 -1.96 10.72 16.86
N PRO A 219 -3.16 10.18 17.11
CA PRO A 219 -3.40 8.73 17.06
C PRO A 219 -2.94 8.11 15.74
N ILE A 220 -3.31 8.71 14.62
CA ILE A 220 -2.80 8.36 13.30
C ILE A 220 -2.77 9.59 12.40
N THR A 221 -1.74 9.70 11.57
CA THR A 221 -1.66 10.69 10.49
C THR A 221 -1.87 10.00 9.15
N VAL A 222 -2.89 10.38 8.39
CA VAL A 222 -3.18 9.77 7.09
C VAL A 222 -2.89 10.74 5.95
N ARG A 223 -2.29 10.23 4.88
CA ARG A 223 -1.98 10.91 3.62
C ARG A 223 -2.49 10.08 2.45
N LEU A 224 -2.79 10.74 1.34
CA LEU A 224 -3.30 10.12 0.13
C LEU A 224 -2.25 10.13 -0.98
N ILE A 225 -2.05 8.97 -1.58
CA ILE A 225 -1.36 8.79 -2.86
C ILE A 225 -2.40 8.44 -3.93
N VAL A 226 -2.43 9.20 -5.01
CA VAL A 226 -3.38 8.97 -6.11
C VAL A 226 -2.73 8.07 -7.15
N CYS A 227 -3.29 6.87 -7.36
CA CYS A 227 -2.72 5.90 -8.29
C CYS A 227 -3.25 6.10 -9.71
N LEU A 228 -2.34 6.08 -10.68
CA LEU A 228 -2.63 5.76 -12.07
C LEU A 228 -2.68 4.22 -12.18
N ASP A 229 -3.54 3.72 -13.05
CA ASP A 229 -3.63 2.29 -13.38
C ASP A 229 -2.96 2.05 -14.73
N ARG A 230 -2.17 0.98 -14.86
CA ARG A 230 -1.56 0.56 -16.13
C ARG A 230 -2.58 0.32 -17.26
N ARG A 231 -3.87 0.18 -16.96
CA ARG A 231 -4.96 0.08 -17.95
C ARG A 231 -5.47 1.44 -18.45
N HIS A 232 -5.14 2.54 -17.78
CA HIS A 232 -5.49 3.88 -18.24
C HIS A 232 -4.71 4.24 -19.51
N SER A 233 -5.25 5.17 -20.30
CA SER A 233 -4.46 5.81 -21.35
C SER A 233 -3.43 6.80 -20.77
N PRO A 234 -2.37 7.14 -21.51
CA PRO A 234 -1.42 8.18 -21.09
C PRO A 234 -2.08 9.54 -20.78
N GLU A 235 -3.11 9.91 -21.55
CA GLU A 235 -3.87 11.15 -21.36
C GLU A 235 -4.68 11.11 -20.06
N GLU A 236 -5.30 9.97 -19.74
CA GLU A 236 -5.97 9.77 -18.45
C GLU A 236 -4.97 9.83 -17.29
N GLY A 237 -3.74 9.35 -17.49
CA GLY A 237 -2.66 9.46 -16.51
C GLY A 237 -2.32 10.91 -16.18
N LEU A 238 -2.13 11.75 -17.19
CA LEU A 238 -1.90 13.19 -17.02
C LEU A 238 -3.05 13.88 -16.30
N GLU A 239 -4.29 13.55 -16.68
CA GLU A 239 -5.48 14.09 -16.01
C GLU A 239 -5.51 13.72 -14.53
N ILE A 240 -5.24 12.47 -14.18
CA ILE A 240 -5.24 12.02 -12.78
C ILE A 240 -4.19 12.80 -11.97
N VAL A 241 -3.02 13.06 -12.56
CA VAL A 241 -1.99 13.91 -11.93
C VAL A 241 -2.49 15.34 -11.71
N ASP A 242 -3.21 15.91 -12.67
CA ASP A 242 -3.78 17.25 -12.53
C ASP A 242 -4.85 17.33 -11.44
N ILE A 243 -5.72 16.31 -11.35
CA ILE A 243 -6.69 16.18 -10.26
C ILE A 243 -5.96 16.07 -8.92
N ALA A 244 -4.94 15.22 -8.82
CA ALA A 244 -4.15 15.04 -7.59
C ALA A 244 -3.49 16.35 -7.14
N ALA A 245 -2.87 17.09 -8.06
CA ALA A 245 -2.23 18.37 -7.77
C ALA A 245 -3.26 19.45 -7.38
N GLY A 246 -4.42 19.47 -8.04
CA GLY A 246 -5.54 20.34 -7.66
C GLY A 246 -6.02 20.08 -6.23
N LEU A 247 -6.19 18.81 -5.87
CA LEU A 247 -6.60 18.39 -4.52
C LEU A 247 -5.51 18.65 -3.48
N ALA A 248 -4.23 18.47 -3.80
CA ALA A 248 -3.12 18.80 -2.90
C ALA A 248 -3.09 20.29 -2.53
N ARG A 249 -3.48 21.18 -3.47
CA ARG A 249 -3.63 22.62 -3.21
C ARG A 249 -4.88 22.94 -2.41
N ALA A 250 -6.00 22.28 -2.71
CA ALA A 250 -7.28 22.49 -2.03
C ALA A 250 -7.28 21.97 -0.58
N HIS A 251 -6.55 20.88 -0.33
CA HIS A 251 -6.44 20.19 0.95
C HIS A 251 -4.97 20.03 1.34
N PRO A 252 -4.31 21.11 1.85
CA PRO A 252 -2.88 21.10 2.11
C PRO A 252 -2.44 19.96 3.03
N GLY A 253 -1.58 19.09 2.50
CA GLY A 253 -1.06 17.95 3.23
C GLY A 253 -1.97 16.72 3.25
N ALA A 254 -3.14 16.72 2.58
CA ALA A 254 -3.94 15.51 2.41
C ALA A 254 -3.37 14.63 1.28
N VAL A 255 -3.18 15.19 0.08
CA VAL A 255 -2.57 14.50 -1.07
C VAL A 255 -1.08 14.82 -1.14
N VAL A 256 -0.24 13.78 -1.16
CA VAL A 256 1.23 13.94 -1.06
C VAL A 256 2.00 13.38 -2.25
N GLY A 257 1.37 12.52 -3.06
CA GLY A 257 2.05 11.90 -4.17
C GLY A 257 1.14 11.14 -5.13
N VAL A 258 1.78 10.54 -6.12
CA VAL A 258 1.16 9.68 -7.12
C VAL A 258 1.92 8.36 -7.26
N ASP A 259 1.23 7.37 -7.81
CA ASP A 259 1.73 6.00 -8.01
C ASP A 259 1.32 5.44 -9.39
N LEU A 260 2.02 4.40 -9.87
CA LEU A 260 1.61 3.58 -11.01
C LEU A 260 1.34 2.15 -10.56
N CYS A 261 0.08 1.76 -10.46
CA CYS A 261 -0.33 0.43 -10.06
C CYS A 261 -1.07 -0.33 -11.19
N GLY A 262 -1.68 -1.47 -10.85
CA GLY A 262 -2.37 -2.33 -11.79
C GLY A 262 -1.44 -3.35 -12.47
N PRO A 263 -1.95 -4.19 -13.37
CA PRO A 263 -1.21 -5.36 -13.83
C PRO A 263 0.06 -4.97 -14.62
N PRO A 264 1.26 -5.40 -14.19
CA PRO A 264 2.54 -5.01 -14.81
C PRO A 264 2.70 -5.51 -16.27
N THR A 265 1.84 -6.44 -16.70
CA THR A 265 1.83 -7.00 -18.05
C THR A 265 1.09 -6.14 -19.08
N VAL A 266 0.27 -5.18 -18.65
CA VAL A 266 -0.64 -4.41 -19.53
C VAL A 266 0.08 -3.29 -20.29
N SER A 267 0.86 -2.47 -19.59
CA SER A 267 1.56 -1.32 -20.17
C SER A 267 2.86 -1.05 -19.42
N GLN A 268 3.69 -0.16 -19.97
CA GLN A 268 5.01 0.17 -19.43
C GLN A 268 5.01 1.58 -18.83
N TYR A 269 5.82 1.79 -17.80
CA TYR A 269 6.08 3.11 -17.23
C TYR A 269 6.41 4.17 -18.28
N ASP A 270 7.13 3.81 -19.35
CA ASP A 270 7.54 4.73 -20.40
C ASP A 270 6.37 5.54 -21.00
N GLN A 271 5.18 4.92 -21.07
CA GLN A 271 3.95 5.55 -21.58
C GLN A 271 3.40 6.63 -20.65
N PHE A 272 3.71 6.58 -19.36
CA PHE A 272 3.21 7.49 -18.32
C PHE A 272 4.27 8.49 -17.83
N ARG A 273 5.49 8.46 -18.37
CA ARG A 273 6.57 9.40 -18.01
C ARG A 273 6.14 10.87 -17.99
N PRO A 274 5.34 11.36 -18.97
CA PRO A 274 4.87 12.75 -18.95
C PRO A 274 4.04 13.07 -17.70
N ALA A 275 3.19 12.13 -17.27
CA ALA A 275 2.37 12.28 -16.08
C ALA A 275 3.25 12.37 -14.82
N PHE A 276 4.23 11.48 -14.66
CA PHE A 276 5.09 11.48 -13.47
C PHE A 276 6.04 12.67 -13.41
N ARG A 277 6.63 13.07 -14.54
CA ARG A 277 7.43 14.32 -14.59
C ARG A 277 6.59 15.52 -14.24
N ARG A 278 5.35 15.60 -14.75
CA ARG A 278 4.38 16.64 -14.40
C ARG A 278 4.06 16.64 -12.91
N ALA A 279 3.81 15.47 -12.31
CA ALA A 279 3.54 15.35 -10.88
C ALA A 279 4.66 15.98 -10.04
N LYS A 280 5.93 15.66 -10.37
CA LYS A 280 7.09 16.23 -9.68
C LYS A 280 7.18 17.75 -9.83
N HIS A 281 6.94 18.29 -11.03
CA HIS A 281 6.93 19.74 -11.24
C HIS A 281 5.78 20.45 -10.52
N LEU A 282 4.67 19.75 -10.28
CA LEU A 282 3.55 20.25 -9.47
C LEU A 282 3.77 20.05 -7.95
N GLY A 283 4.94 19.55 -7.53
CA GLY A 283 5.32 19.38 -6.14
C GLY A 283 4.75 18.12 -5.47
N LEU A 284 4.28 17.14 -6.25
CA LEU A 284 3.87 15.83 -5.75
C LEU A 284 5.06 14.86 -5.77
N ALA A 285 5.16 14.04 -4.72
CA ALA A 285 6.12 12.95 -4.70
C ALA A 285 5.67 11.79 -5.61
N VAL A 286 6.62 10.95 -6.03
CA VAL A 286 6.35 9.80 -6.91
C VAL A 286 6.89 8.51 -6.29
N THR A 287 6.00 7.56 -6.03
CA THR A 287 6.36 6.15 -5.77
C THR A 287 5.93 5.30 -6.96
N LEU A 288 6.62 4.20 -7.25
CA LEU A 288 6.30 3.34 -8.40
C LEU A 288 6.50 1.87 -8.06
N HIS A 289 5.52 1.03 -8.39
CA HIS A 289 5.70 -0.42 -8.46
C HIS A 289 6.81 -0.79 -9.45
N ALA A 290 7.81 -1.53 -8.96
CA ALA A 290 9.03 -1.81 -9.69
C ALA A 290 9.41 -3.29 -9.62
N ALA A 291 9.83 -3.85 -10.76
CA ALA A 291 10.36 -5.19 -10.86
C ALA A 291 9.47 -6.29 -10.23
N GLU A 292 8.15 -6.21 -10.42
CA GLU A 292 7.19 -7.26 -10.02
C GLU A 292 7.19 -8.46 -10.99
N ILE A 293 7.70 -8.27 -12.21
CA ILE A 293 7.86 -9.30 -13.23
C ILE A 293 9.28 -9.26 -13.82
N PRO A 294 9.87 -10.41 -14.20
CA PRO A 294 11.26 -10.48 -14.62
C PRO A 294 11.54 -9.85 -15.99
N GLU A 295 10.57 -9.84 -16.91
CA GLU A 295 10.80 -9.50 -18.32
C GLU A 295 11.25 -8.05 -18.53
N ARG A 296 10.89 -7.15 -17.60
CA ARG A 296 11.08 -5.69 -17.75
C ARG A 296 11.69 -5.04 -16.51
N ALA A 297 11.99 -5.82 -15.48
CA ALA A 297 12.44 -5.35 -14.18
C ALA A 297 13.50 -4.25 -14.27
N ASP A 298 14.67 -4.56 -14.84
CA ASP A 298 15.77 -3.60 -14.89
C ASP A 298 15.52 -2.43 -15.83
N VAL A 299 14.98 -2.68 -17.03
CA VAL A 299 14.77 -1.62 -18.02
C VAL A 299 13.79 -0.59 -17.49
N GLU A 300 12.66 -1.04 -16.96
CA GLU A 300 11.61 -0.17 -16.46
C GLU A 300 12.08 0.58 -15.20
N THR A 301 12.68 -0.12 -14.23
CA THR A 301 13.20 0.51 -13.00
C THR A 301 14.31 1.52 -13.29
N ASN A 302 15.20 1.28 -14.26
CA ASN A 302 16.20 2.28 -14.61
C ASN A 302 15.60 3.55 -15.22
N ILE A 303 14.52 3.43 -16.00
CA ILE A 303 13.80 4.61 -16.53
C ILE A 303 13.14 5.38 -15.38
N MET A 304 12.56 4.68 -14.40
CA MET A 304 11.99 5.31 -13.20
C MET A 304 13.06 6.07 -12.40
N LEU A 305 14.27 5.49 -12.27
CA LEU A 305 15.42 6.14 -11.62
C LEU A 305 15.91 7.35 -12.43
N ASP A 306 15.94 7.28 -13.76
CA ASP A 306 16.31 8.41 -14.64
C ASP A 306 15.33 9.59 -14.49
N ASP A 307 14.04 9.30 -14.28
CA ASP A 307 13.01 10.33 -14.05
C ASP A 307 12.94 10.78 -12.57
N GLY A 308 13.83 10.25 -11.73
CA GLY A 308 14.05 10.70 -10.36
C GLY A 308 12.96 10.26 -9.38
N VAL A 309 12.40 9.06 -9.53
CA VAL A 309 11.43 8.47 -8.59
C VAL A 309 11.86 8.64 -7.11
N ASP A 310 10.90 8.92 -6.22
CA ASP A 310 11.16 9.15 -4.80
C ASP A 310 11.19 7.84 -4.00
N ARG A 311 10.36 6.84 -4.36
CA ARG A 311 10.38 5.48 -3.76
C ARG A 311 10.06 4.38 -4.78
N LEU A 312 10.53 3.17 -4.52
CA LEU A 312 10.22 2.00 -5.33
C LEU A 312 9.44 0.97 -4.49
N GLY A 313 8.33 0.47 -5.03
CA GLY A 313 7.54 -0.60 -4.44
C GLY A 313 7.96 -1.98 -4.95
N HIS A 314 7.94 -2.97 -4.05
CA HIS A 314 8.40 -4.34 -4.29
C HIS A 314 9.91 -4.40 -4.60
N GLY A 315 10.30 -4.40 -5.88
CA GLY A 315 11.69 -4.59 -6.31
C GLY A 315 12.11 -6.05 -6.46
N THR A 316 11.16 -6.98 -6.58
CA THR A 316 11.41 -8.43 -6.42
C THR A 316 12.35 -9.04 -7.45
N TYR A 317 12.32 -8.59 -8.70
CA TYR A 317 13.17 -9.10 -9.79
C TYR A 317 14.27 -8.10 -10.20
N MET A 318 14.58 -7.13 -9.33
CA MET A 318 15.56 -6.10 -9.65
C MET A 318 16.96 -6.72 -9.76
N GLY A 319 17.63 -6.45 -10.88
CA GLY A 319 18.94 -6.97 -11.19
C GLY A 319 20.06 -6.27 -10.41
N PRO A 320 21.25 -6.89 -10.32
CA PRO A 320 22.38 -6.40 -9.54
C PRO A 320 22.75 -4.92 -9.78
N ALA A 321 22.91 -4.53 -11.04
CA ALA A 321 23.32 -3.18 -11.40
C ALA A 321 22.25 -2.15 -11.03
N THR A 322 20.97 -2.52 -11.14
CA THR A 322 19.84 -1.66 -10.78
C THR A 322 19.71 -1.54 -9.27
N CYS A 323 19.91 -2.62 -8.51
CA CYS A 323 19.98 -2.58 -7.05
C CYS A 323 21.13 -1.67 -6.57
N GLU A 324 22.33 -1.82 -7.13
CA GLU A 324 23.48 -0.96 -6.82
C GLU A 324 23.20 0.51 -7.14
N ARG A 325 22.51 0.77 -8.25
CA ARG A 325 22.09 2.12 -8.62
C ARG A 325 21.12 2.67 -7.58
N ALA A 326 20.05 1.96 -7.24
CA ALA A 326 19.08 2.39 -6.23
C ALA A 326 19.72 2.65 -4.86
N LEU A 327 20.70 1.84 -4.44
CA LEU A 327 21.52 2.06 -3.25
C LEU A 327 22.31 3.38 -3.33
N ARG A 328 23.10 3.55 -4.40
CA ARG A 328 23.90 4.76 -4.65
C ARG A 328 23.04 6.01 -4.68
N GLU A 329 21.85 5.86 -5.23
CA GLU A 329 20.86 6.91 -5.42
C GLU A 329 19.92 7.11 -4.21
N ARG A 330 20.07 6.29 -3.16
CA ARG A 330 19.31 6.34 -1.90
C ARG A 330 17.79 6.31 -2.08
N VAL A 331 17.29 5.57 -3.06
CA VAL A 331 15.85 5.47 -3.30
C VAL A 331 15.26 4.47 -2.30
N PRO A 332 14.39 4.86 -1.36
CA PRO A 332 13.79 3.95 -0.39
C PRO A 332 12.92 2.88 -1.06
N LEU A 333 12.86 1.71 -0.43
CA LEU A 333 12.07 0.56 -0.90
C LEU A 333 10.87 0.31 0.02
N GLU A 334 9.69 0.11 -0.58
CA GLU A 334 8.48 -0.37 0.09
C GLU A 334 8.43 -1.90 -0.10
N LEU A 335 8.62 -2.66 0.98
CA LEU A 335 8.82 -4.11 0.95
C LEU A 335 7.58 -4.85 1.47
N CYS A 336 6.96 -5.63 0.59
CA CYS A 336 5.68 -6.30 0.82
C CYS A 336 5.86 -7.81 0.96
N VAL A 337 6.35 -8.26 2.12
CA VAL A 337 6.93 -9.61 2.28
C VAL A 337 5.88 -10.71 2.06
N SER A 338 4.73 -10.63 2.74
CA SER A 338 3.67 -11.63 2.56
C SER A 338 3.10 -11.62 1.15
N SER A 339 2.82 -10.45 0.58
CA SER A 339 2.38 -10.28 -0.82
C SER A 339 3.35 -10.96 -1.78
N ASN A 340 4.65 -10.66 -1.67
CA ASN A 340 5.66 -11.20 -2.55
C ASN A 340 5.76 -12.74 -2.50
N CYS A 341 5.61 -13.33 -1.31
CA CYS A 341 5.61 -14.78 -1.14
C CYS A 341 4.31 -15.43 -1.64
N LEU A 342 3.15 -14.86 -1.31
CA LEU A 342 1.84 -15.37 -1.74
C LEU A 342 1.64 -15.29 -3.26
N CYS A 343 2.19 -14.25 -3.89
CA CYS A 343 2.21 -14.08 -5.34
C CYS A 343 3.30 -14.87 -6.06
N GLY A 344 4.16 -15.59 -5.33
CA GLY A 344 5.19 -16.45 -5.90
C GLY A 344 6.35 -15.70 -6.55
N THR A 345 6.46 -14.39 -6.32
CA THR A 345 7.61 -13.58 -6.78
C THR A 345 8.87 -13.85 -5.94
N ILE A 346 8.67 -14.32 -4.71
CA ILE A 346 9.71 -14.72 -3.77
C ILE A 346 9.32 -16.10 -3.20
N PRO A 347 10.23 -17.08 -3.09
CA PRO A 347 9.86 -18.44 -2.64
C PRO A 347 9.42 -18.54 -1.18
N SER A 348 10.04 -17.76 -0.30
CA SER A 348 9.80 -17.80 1.15
C SER A 348 10.26 -16.50 1.82
N GLU A 349 9.77 -16.24 3.04
CA GLU A 349 10.12 -15.05 3.80
C GLU A 349 11.63 -15.01 4.13
N ALA A 350 12.25 -16.17 4.36
CA ALA A 350 13.68 -16.31 4.64
C ALA A 350 14.56 -16.01 3.41
N GLU A 351 14.02 -16.16 2.21
CA GLU A 351 14.69 -15.84 0.95
C GLU A 351 14.35 -14.44 0.43
N HIS A 352 13.59 -13.66 1.20
CA HIS A 352 13.13 -12.35 0.77
C HIS A 352 14.30 -11.37 0.61
N HIS A 353 14.27 -10.61 -0.48
CA HIS A 353 15.24 -9.56 -0.79
C HIS A 353 15.35 -8.44 0.27
N PHE A 354 14.47 -8.41 1.28
CA PHE A 354 14.65 -7.63 2.51
C PHE A 354 16.06 -7.82 3.09
N GLY A 355 16.56 -9.07 3.13
CA GLY A 355 17.88 -9.34 3.67
C GLY A 355 19.00 -8.61 2.94
N TYR A 356 18.86 -8.38 1.63
CA TYR A 356 19.82 -7.61 0.85
C TYR A 356 19.82 -6.12 1.20
N TRP A 357 18.63 -5.52 1.33
CA TRP A 357 18.48 -4.08 1.61
C TRP A 357 18.76 -3.74 3.08
N HIS A 358 18.41 -4.65 3.99
CA HIS A 358 18.58 -4.44 5.42
C HIS A 358 20.00 -4.75 5.90
N PHE A 359 20.71 -5.79 5.41
CA PHE A 359 22.01 -6.17 5.99
C PHE A 359 23.24 -5.70 5.18
N HIS A 360 24.29 -5.24 5.88
CA HIS A 360 25.40 -4.49 5.27
C HIS A 360 26.77 -5.12 5.19
N VAL A 361 27.13 -6.19 5.91
CA VAL A 361 28.29 -7.05 5.60
C VAL A 361 28.16 -8.43 6.29
N SER A 362 28.55 -9.49 5.58
CA SER A 362 28.80 -10.90 6.00
C SER A 362 27.63 -11.88 6.24
N GLU A 363 27.70 -13.00 5.50
CA GLU A 363 27.10 -14.34 5.65
C GLU A 363 25.64 -14.63 5.28
N ARG A 364 24.71 -13.66 5.22
CA ARG A 364 23.31 -13.92 4.80
C ARG A 364 22.79 -13.03 3.66
N ARG A 365 23.64 -12.75 2.67
CA ARG A 365 23.25 -12.00 1.46
C ARG A 365 22.78 -12.94 0.37
N ARG A 366 21.47 -13.05 0.18
CA ARG A 366 20.91 -13.66 -1.03
C ARG A 366 19.72 -12.82 -1.48
N HIS A 367 19.80 -12.30 -2.70
CA HIS A 367 18.58 -11.97 -3.42
C HIS A 367 18.09 -13.28 -4.03
N PRO A 368 16.80 -13.60 -3.94
CA PRO A 368 16.31 -14.93 -4.33
C PRO A 368 16.58 -15.24 -5.80
N HIS A 369 16.64 -14.20 -6.65
CA HIS A 369 16.92 -14.34 -8.07
C HIS A 369 18.40 -14.16 -8.45
N HIS A 370 19.27 -13.77 -7.52
CA HIS A 370 20.68 -13.46 -7.82
C HIS A 370 21.63 -13.98 -6.73
N THR A 371 22.49 -14.93 -7.11
CA THR A 371 23.43 -15.59 -6.19
C THR A 371 24.71 -14.80 -5.94
N ASP A 372 25.05 -13.83 -6.80
CA ASP A 372 26.31 -13.07 -6.79
C ASP A 372 26.07 -11.56 -6.76
N LEU A 373 25.28 -11.05 -5.81
CA LEU A 373 25.19 -9.61 -5.60
C LEU A 373 26.42 -9.11 -4.83
N PRO A 374 27.16 -8.13 -5.36
CA PRO A 374 28.12 -7.39 -4.55
C PRO A 374 27.38 -6.82 -3.33
N GLY A 375 27.96 -6.96 -2.14
CA GLY A 375 27.46 -6.20 -1.01
C GLY A 375 27.53 -4.70 -1.35
N PRO A 376 26.57 -3.87 -0.92
CA PRO A 376 26.67 -2.43 -1.04
C PRO A 376 28.07 -1.99 -0.62
N ALA A 377 28.74 -1.20 -1.46
CA ALA A 377 29.96 -0.55 -1.01
C ALA A 377 29.62 0.25 0.26
N ALA A 378 30.45 0.19 1.29
CA ALA A 378 30.21 0.90 2.55
C ALA A 378 29.92 2.41 2.36
N ALA A 379 30.39 3.01 1.26
CA ALA A 379 30.12 4.40 0.88
C ALA A 379 28.76 4.64 0.19
N ALA A 380 28.13 3.60 -0.36
CA ALA A 380 26.77 3.64 -0.91
C ALA A 380 25.70 3.46 0.18
N LEU A 381 26.13 3.04 1.37
CA LEU A 381 25.31 2.86 2.55
C LEU A 381 25.21 4.13 3.37
N ARG A 382 23.99 4.46 3.76
CA ARG A 382 23.68 5.85 4.00
C ARG A 382 22.43 6.00 4.88
N GLY A 383 22.74 6.26 6.16
CA GLY A 383 21.93 6.51 7.35
C GLY A 383 22.94 6.61 8.51
N GLU A 384 22.61 7.17 9.68
CA GLU A 384 23.59 7.27 10.80
C GLU A 384 24.18 5.90 11.20
N ASP A 385 23.46 4.83 10.92
CA ASP A 385 23.76 3.43 11.18
C ASP A 385 24.32 2.65 9.98
N GLY A 386 24.38 3.27 8.80
CA GLY A 386 24.86 2.64 7.56
C GLY A 386 23.88 1.69 6.89
N HIS A 387 22.55 1.88 7.06
CA HIS A 387 21.55 1.07 6.37
C HIS A 387 20.84 1.75 5.19
N HIS A 388 20.33 0.97 4.24
CA HIS A 388 19.48 1.50 3.15
C HIS A 388 18.04 1.72 3.68
N PRO A 389 17.38 2.85 3.37
CA PRO A 389 16.02 3.10 3.80
C PRO A 389 15.04 2.07 3.21
N VAL A 390 14.35 1.35 4.10
CA VAL A 390 13.28 0.42 3.74
C VAL A 390 12.10 0.63 4.67
N ALA A 391 10.90 0.45 4.14
CA ALA A 391 9.67 0.36 4.91
C ALA A 391 9.03 -1.02 4.67
N LEU A 392 8.62 -1.71 5.73
CA LEU A 392 7.76 -2.87 5.60
C LEU A 392 6.34 -2.37 5.33
N CYS A 393 5.62 -3.05 4.43
CA CYS A 393 4.29 -2.63 4.00
C CYS A 393 3.38 -3.84 3.76
N THR A 394 2.07 -3.62 3.90
CA THR A 394 1.06 -4.67 3.74
C THR A 394 0.65 -4.94 2.28
N ASP A 395 0.84 -3.98 1.38
CA ASP A 395 0.32 -3.97 0.01
C ASP A 395 -1.22 -3.97 -0.01
N ASP A 396 -1.82 -5.14 0.13
CA ASP A 396 -3.25 -5.36 0.20
C ASP A 396 -3.62 -6.14 1.47
N ARG A 397 -3.60 -5.44 2.61
CA ARG A 397 -3.87 -5.98 3.96
C ARG A 397 -5.06 -6.96 3.99
N GLY A 398 -6.17 -6.59 3.36
CA GLY A 398 -7.42 -7.36 3.36
C GLY A 398 -7.37 -8.59 2.45
N VAL A 399 -6.73 -8.47 1.28
CA VAL A 399 -6.59 -9.57 0.30
C VAL A 399 -5.61 -10.63 0.79
N PHE A 400 -4.45 -10.21 1.31
CA PHE A 400 -3.43 -11.13 1.82
C PHE A 400 -3.70 -11.57 3.27
N GLY A 401 -4.65 -10.91 3.94
CA GLY A 401 -4.99 -11.20 5.34
C GLY A 401 -3.82 -10.94 6.28
N ALA A 402 -3.05 -9.90 6.00
CA ALA A 402 -1.80 -9.60 6.67
C ALA A 402 -1.82 -8.16 7.22
N GLU A 403 -1.83 -8.04 8.54
CA GLU A 403 -1.65 -6.76 9.21
C GLU A 403 -0.16 -6.35 9.19
N LEU A 404 0.14 -5.06 9.40
CA LEU A 404 1.53 -4.61 9.37
C LEU A 404 2.35 -5.19 10.53
N SER A 405 1.74 -5.39 11.70
CA SER A 405 2.37 -6.11 12.82
C SER A 405 2.79 -7.53 12.43
N TYR A 406 2.04 -8.19 11.55
CA TYR A 406 2.39 -9.50 11.03
C TYR A 406 3.55 -9.45 10.05
N GLU A 407 3.64 -8.44 9.18
CA GLU A 407 4.82 -8.23 8.33
C GLU A 407 6.10 -8.07 9.17
N TYR A 408 6.04 -7.26 10.24
CA TYR A 408 7.17 -7.12 11.18
C TYR A 408 7.52 -8.45 11.85
N ARG A 409 6.53 -9.26 12.22
CA ARG A 409 6.76 -10.59 12.80
C ARG A 409 7.38 -11.56 11.80
N LEU A 410 6.90 -11.58 10.56
CA LEU A 410 7.45 -12.42 9.50
C LEU A 410 8.94 -12.14 9.31
N VAL A 411 9.30 -10.86 9.17
CA VAL A 411 10.69 -10.44 9.00
C VAL A 411 11.52 -10.72 10.25
N GLY A 412 10.98 -10.45 11.44
CA GLY A 412 11.66 -10.75 12.70
C GLY A 412 12.02 -12.22 12.85
N GLN A 413 11.09 -13.11 12.49
CA GLN A 413 11.29 -14.57 12.56
C GLN A 413 12.21 -15.07 11.43
N ALA A 414 12.02 -14.59 10.20
CA ALA A 414 12.79 -15.05 9.03
C ALA A 414 14.26 -14.63 9.09
N PHE A 415 14.55 -13.45 9.66
CA PHE A 415 15.89 -12.87 9.71
C PHE A 415 16.50 -12.83 11.11
N ASP A 416 15.83 -13.42 12.11
CA ASP A 416 16.29 -13.48 13.52
C ASP A 416 16.59 -12.10 14.10
N LEU A 417 15.66 -11.15 13.90
CA LEU A 417 15.80 -9.78 14.40
C LEU A 417 15.26 -9.66 15.82
N SER A 418 16.00 -8.97 16.68
CA SER A 418 15.54 -8.62 18.03
C SER A 418 14.46 -7.53 18.00
N GLU A 419 13.73 -7.38 19.10
CA GLU A 419 12.78 -6.29 19.30
C GLU A 419 13.45 -4.91 19.13
N GLU A 420 14.70 -4.75 19.57
CA GLU A 420 15.47 -3.51 19.36
C GLU A 420 15.73 -3.26 17.87
N GLN A 421 16.12 -4.29 17.10
CA GLN A 421 16.38 -4.16 15.66
C GLN A 421 15.09 -3.86 14.87
N LEU A 422 13.97 -4.46 15.26
CA LEU A 422 12.65 -4.17 14.68
C LEU A 422 12.17 -2.75 15.03
N THR A 423 12.47 -2.28 16.24
CA THR A 423 12.18 -0.91 16.66
C THR A 423 12.95 0.09 15.82
N GLU A 424 14.23 -0.17 15.55
CA GLU A 424 15.06 0.68 14.70
C GLU A 424 14.64 0.62 13.22
N LEU A 425 14.17 -0.55 12.75
CA LEU A 425 13.55 -0.66 11.43
C LEU A 425 12.35 0.28 11.30
N SER A 426 11.47 0.34 12.32
CA SER A 426 10.34 1.27 12.33
C SER A 426 10.77 2.74 12.44
N ARG A 427 11.79 3.05 13.25
CA ARG A 427 12.35 4.40 13.36
C ARG A 427 12.79 4.93 11.99
N ARG A 428 13.48 4.11 11.21
CA ARG A 428 14.03 4.50 9.90
C ARG A 428 12.98 4.59 8.81
N ALA A 429 11.90 3.83 8.89
CA ALA A 429 10.85 3.87 7.88
C ALA A 429 10.22 5.28 7.75
N ALA A 430 10.25 6.10 8.80
CA ALA A 430 9.80 7.51 8.74
C ALA A 430 10.60 8.40 7.78
N TRP A 431 11.82 8.00 7.41
CA TRP A 431 12.62 8.70 6.40
C TRP A 431 12.02 8.60 5.00
N ALA A 432 11.27 7.53 4.72
CA ALA A 432 10.63 7.30 3.44
C ALA A 432 9.28 8.04 3.32
N CYS A 433 8.70 8.55 4.41
CA CYS A 433 7.43 9.28 4.38
C CYS A 433 7.47 10.52 3.46
N PHE A 434 6.42 10.75 2.69
CA PHE A 434 6.26 11.93 1.85
C PHE A 434 5.83 13.13 2.68
N ILE A 435 6.81 13.99 2.96
CA ILE A 435 6.63 15.24 3.69
C ILE A 435 7.06 16.39 2.77
N GLY A 436 6.10 17.04 2.12
CA GLY A 436 6.38 18.18 1.24
C GLY A 436 6.94 17.80 -0.13
N GLY A 437 6.32 16.82 -0.80
CA GLY A 437 6.61 16.51 -2.22
C GLY A 437 7.83 15.63 -2.49
N ARG A 438 8.53 15.15 -1.45
CA ARG A 438 9.58 14.12 -1.49
C ARG A 438 9.65 13.36 -0.16
N CYS A 439 10.49 12.33 -0.09
CA CYS A 439 10.82 11.64 1.17
C CYS A 439 11.42 12.59 2.21
N ALA A 440 11.00 12.45 3.47
CA ALA A 440 11.49 13.25 4.59
C ALA A 440 13.02 13.19 4.73
N GLY A 441 13.61 12.00 4.52
CA GLY A 441 15.06 11.81 4.53
C GLY A 441 15.80 12.61 3.47
N ALA A 442 15.25 12.64 2.24
CA ALA A 442 15.82 13.41 1.14
C ALA A 442 15.83 14.92 1.46
N TRP A 443 14.78 15.41 2.13
CA TRP A 443 14.73 16.79 2.62
C TRP A 443 15.74 17.06 3.73
N ALA A 444 15.79 16.21 4.76
CA ALA A 444 16.67 16.37 5.92
C ALA A 444 18.15 16.41 5.53
N GLU A 445 18.54 15.67 4.50
CA GLU A 445 19.93 15.58 4.03
C GLU A 445 20.26 16.55 2.89
N GLY A 446 19.29 17.35 2.43
CA GLY A 446 19.48 18.27 1.31
C GLY A 446 19.80 17.56 -0.01
N VAL A 447 19.23 16.37 -0.23
CA VAL A 447 19.37 15.65 -1.51
C VAL A 447 18.77 16.51 -2.63
N ALA A 448 19.56 16.74 -3.68
CA ALA A 448 19.15 17.52 -4.83
C ALA A 448 17.97 16.87 -5.57
N ASP A 449 17.10 17.69 -6.14
CA ASP A 449 16.05 17.17 -7.02
C ASP A 449 16.68 16.59 -8.29
N ARG A 450 16.36 15.34 -8.60
CA ARG A 450 16.83 14.65 -9.81
C ARG A 450 15.80 14.65 -10.93
N THR A 451 14.65 15.31 -10.74
CA THR A 451 13.63 15.43 -11.78
C THR A 451 14.26 16.09 -13.02
N PRO A 452 14.23 15.44 -14.20
CA PRO A 452 14.62 16.10 -15.44
C PRO A 452 13.77 17.35 -15.66
N ALA A 453 14.36 18.46 -16.12
CA ALA A 453 13.60 19.66 -16.40
C ALA A 453 12.48 19.39 -17.43
N LEU A 454 11.25 19.80 -17.14
CA LEU A 454 10.21 19.90 -18.16
C LEU A 454 10.58 21.06 -19.08
N HIS A 455 11.04 20.74 -20.27
CA HIS A 455 11.22 21.74 -21.31
C HIS A 455 9.89 21.98 -22.02
N ALA A 456 9.59 23.24 -22.37
CA ALA A 456 8.46 23.56 -23.25
C ALA A 456 8.58 22.81 -24.61
N ASP A 457 9.76 22.32 -24.97
CA ASP A 457 9.98 21.51 -26.16
C ASP A 457 9.87 20.00 -25.92
N ASP A 458 9.50 19.53 -24.71
CA ASP A 458 9.29 18.10 -24.44
C ASP A 458 8.13 17.60 -25.34
N PRO A 459 8.42 16.72 -26.33
CA PRO A 459 7.42 16.27 -27.30
C PRO A 459 6.34 15.40 -26.65
N ALA A 460 6.58 14.92 -25.42
CA ALA A 460 5.64 14.09 -24.69
C ALA A 460 4.68 14.90 -23.79
N LEU A 461 4.86 16.22 -23.68
CA LEU A 461 3.96 17.12 -22.93
C LEU A 461 2.92 17.75 -23.88
N PRO A 462 1.59 17.63 -23.62
CA PRO A 462 0.58 18.31 -24.42
C PRO A 462 0.78 19.84 -24.48
N GLU A 463 0.57 20.45 -25.65
CA GLU A 463 0.82 21.88 -25.89
C GLU A 463 0.16 22.82 -24.88
N HIS A 464 -1.06 22.51 -24.46
CA HIS A 464 -1.82 23.31 -23.49
C HIS A 464 -1.23 23.27 -22.07
N LEU A 465 -0.39 22.28 -21.74
CA LEU A 465 0.24 22.12 -20.42
C LEU A 465 1.64 22.74 -20.33
N LYS A 466 2.23 23.13 -21.47
CA LYS A 466 3.54 23.80 -21.52
C LYS A 466 3.51 25.20 -20.90
N ALA A 467 2.35 25.86 -20.92
CA ALA A 467 2.14 27.18 -20.35
C ALA A 467 2.07 27.19 -18.80
N ASP A 468 1.86 26.04 -18.17
CA ASP A 468 1.72 25.89 -16.71
C ASP A 468 3.02 25.45 -16.00
N CYS A 469 4.16 25.47 -16.70
CA CYS A 469 5.46 25.20 -16.07
C CYS A 469 5.79 26.31 -15.06
N PRO A 470 6.04 26.00 -13.79
CA PRO A 470 6.22 27.02 -12.76
C PRO A 470 7.41 27.93 -13.08
N GLY A 471 7.20 29.25 -12.94
CA GLY A 471 8.27 30.25 -12.98
C GLY A 471 9.22 30.10 -11.79
N SER A 472 10.50 30.41 -12.00
CA SER A 472 11.64 30.08 -11.13
C SER A 472 11.70 30.74 -9.76
N ASP A 473 10.78 31.63 -9.40
CA ASP A 473 11.09 32.66 -8.39
C ASP A 473 10.58 32.36 -6.95
N ASP A 474 9.81 31.29 -6.73
CA ASP A 474 9.27 30.89 -5.40
C ASP A 474 9.83 29.54 -4.85
N SER A 475 10.76 28.91 -5.58
CA SER A 475 11.18 27.52 -5.32
C SER A 475 12.01 27.32 -4.05
N ASP A 476 12.89 28.27 -3.71
CA ASP A 476 13.82 28.14 -2.58
C ASP A 476 13.13 28.24 -1.21
N SER A 477 12.13 29.13 -1.09
CA SER A 477 11.34 29.31 0.15
C SER A 477 10.47 28.08 0.44
N ALA A 478 9.82 27.52 -0.59
CA ALA A 478 9.05 26.29 -0.47
C ALA A 478 9.93 25.09 -0.09
N ALA A 479 11.11 24.97 -0.71
CA ALA A 479 12.08 23.95 -0.36
C ALA A 479 12.56 24.06 1.09
N GLU A 480 12.82 25.27 1.60
CA GLU A 480 13.19 25.48 3.00
C GLU A 480 12.06 25.11 3.97
N ALA A 481 10.82 25.49 3.65
CA ALA A 481 9.66 25.11 4.44
C ALA A 481 9.46 23.58 4.48
N ASN A 482 9.69 22.89 3.37
CA ASN A 482 9.65 21.43 3.30
C ASN A 482 10.76 20.79 4.14
N ARG A 483 11.99 21.31 4.05
CA ARG A 483 13.10 20.87 4.91
C ARG A 483 12.75 20.99 6.38
N ARG A 484 12.20 22.12 6.82
CA ARG A 484 11.78 22.31 8.20
C ARG A 484 10.73 21.28 8.63
N ARG A 485 9.68 21.09 7.82
CA ARG A 485 8.62 20.10 8.11
C ARG A 485 9.16 18.68 8.21
N ALA A 486 10.07 18.30 7.32
CA ALA A 486 10.70 16.99 7.34
C ALA A 486 11.56 16.78 8.59
N THR A 487 12.37 17.77 8.98
CA THR A 487 13.18 17.71 10.20
C THR A 487 12.31 17.63 11.46
N GLU A 488 11.23 18.42 11.53
CA GLU A 488 10.26 18.36 12.64
C GLU A 488 9.57 17.00 12.71
N TRP A 489 9.13 16.45 11.57
CA TRP A 489 8.54 15.12 11.48
C TRP A 489 9.48 14.04 12.02
N LEU A 490 10.74 14.01 11.54
CA LEU A 490 11.73 13.01 11.96
C LEU A 490 12.03 13.12 13.46
N ALA A 491 12.13 14.33 14.01
CA ALA A 491 12.35 14.55 15.44
C ALA A 491 11.16 14.08 16.29
N GLN A 492 9.92 14.33 15.85
CA GLN A 492 8.71 13.86 16.54
C GLN A 492 8.60 12.33 16.49
N TRP A 493 8.91 11.72 15.34
CA TRP A 493 8.92 10.27 15.20
C TRP A 493 9.98 9.64 16.11
N ASP A 494 11.19 10.20 16.14
CA ASP A 494 12.28 9.76 17.01
C ASP A 494 11.88 9.78 18.49
N HIS A 495 11.23 10.87 18.91
CA HIS A 495 10.68 10.99 20.26
C HIS A 495 9.63 9.91 20.56
N ALA A 496 8.72 9.64 19.62
CA ALA A 496 7.69 8.61 19.81
C ALA A 496 8.27 7.20 19.94
N ILE A 497 9.30 6.87 19.15
CA ILE A 497 10.02 5.61 19.29
C ILE A 497 10.75 5.54 20.63
N ASN A 498 11.37 6.62 21.10
CA ASN A 498 12.02 6.66 22.41
C ASN A 498 11.03 6.47 23.58
N CYS A 499 9.85 7.10 23.48
CA CYS A 499 8.75 6.88 24.43
C CYS A 499 8.28 5.41 24.43
N PHE A 500 8.15 4.80 23.25
CA PHE A 500 7.85 3.38 23.12
C PHE A 500 8.92 2.48 23.79
N ILE A 501 10.21 2.71 23.50
CA ILE A 501 11.32 1.95 24.12
C ILE A 501 11.26 2.02 25.64
N ASN A 502 11.00 3.21 26.20
CA ASN A 502 10.90 3.39 27.65
C ASN A 502 9.70 2.64 28.24
N ARG A 503 8.55 2.61 27.54
CA ARG A 503 7.38 1.82 27.95
C ARG A 503 7.65 0.33 27.91
N GLU A 504 8.26 -0.18 26.85
CA GLU A 504 8.59 -1.61 26.75
C GLU A 504 9.60 -2.06 27.81
N LYS A 505 10.57 -1.20 28.16
CA LYS A 505 11.49 -1.46 29.29
C LYS A 505 10.79 -1.50 30.64
N ALA A 506 9.69 -0.75 30.81
CA ALA A 506 8.91 -0.76 32.06
C ALA A 506 7.96 -1.97 32.17
N LEU A 507 7.64 -2.63 31.06
CA LEU A 507 6.83 -3.84 31.01
C LEU A 507 7.62 -5.12 31.26
N LYS A 508 8.94 -5.09 31.01
CA LYS A 508 9.91 -6.17 31.29
C LYS A 508 10.43 -6.08 32.71
#